data_AF-D9PFN6-F1
#
_entry.id   AF-D9PFN6-F1
#
_cell.length_a   1.000
_cell.length_b   1.000
_cell.length_c   1.000
_cell.angle_alpha   90.00
_cell.angle_beta   90.00
_cell.angle_gamma   90.00
#
_symmetry.space_group_name_H-M   'P 1'
#
loop_
_entity.id
_entity.type
_entity.pdbx_description
1 polymer ?
#
loop_
_entity_poly.entity_id
_entity_poly.type
_entity_poly.pdbx_seq_one_letter_code
_entity_poly.pdbx_strand_id
1 'polypeptide(L)'
;MMRGIGSQNVDFRLRQSDFSADSKLQGAPWLGMSVSDIGKADRLLVVGSFLRKDHPLLAARIRQAVKKGAQANIIHSVDDDLLMKVANKAIVAPDSLVEILTQVSKALAAENRARAQAAKRQP
;
A
#
# COMPACT_ATOMS: atom_id res chain seq x y z
N MET A 1 26.71 -11.73 -21.13
CA MET A 1 28.02 -12.07 -20.52
C MET A 1 27.88 -13.17 -19.46
N MET A 2 27.23 -12.94 -18.31
CA MET A 2 27.08 -13.96 -17.23
C MET A 2 26.44 -15.30 -17.67
N ARG A 3 25.38 -15.26 -18.49
CA ARG A 3 24.78 -16.47 -19.07
C ARG A 3 25.72 -17.25 -20.02
N GLY A 4 26.69 -16.57 -20.64
CA GLY A 4 27.65 -17.18 -21.57
C GLY A 4 28.78 -17.95 -20.87
N ILE A 5 28.96 -17.77 -19.56
CA ILE A 5 29.92 -18.50 -18.74
C ILE A 5 29.24 -19.53 -17.82
N GLY A 6 28.02 -19.95 -18.16
CA GLY A 6 27.26 -20.98 -17.44
C GLY A 6 26.54 -20.50 -16.17
N SER A 7 26.62 -19.20 -15.82
CA SER A 7 25.87 -18.67 -14.67
C SER A 7 24.44 -18.35 -15.05
N GLN A 8 23.49 -19.10 -14.47
CA GLN A 8 22.07 -18.82 -14.57
C GLN A 8 21.58 -17.85 -13.49
N ASN A 9 22.38 -17.57 -12.47
CA ASN A 9 22.01 -16.68 -11.39
C ASN A 9 22.33 -15.23 -11.78
N VAL A 10 21.29 -14.52 -12.24
CA VAL A 10 21.36 -13.10 -12.59
C VAL A 10 20.28 -12.37 -11.80
N ASP A 11 20.65 -11.84 -10.64
CA ASP A 11 19.78 -10.97 -9.83
C ASP A 11 20.38 -9.57 -9.70
N PHE A 12 19.52 -8.57 -9.62
CA PHE A 12 19.85 -7.15 -9.46
C PHE A 12 19.35 -6.58 -8.12
N ARG A 13 18.55 -7.34 -7.36
CA ARG A 13 17.86 -6.90 -6.15
C ARG A 13 18.63 -7.28 -4.89
N LEU A 14 19.80 -6.67 -4.71
CA LEU A 14 20.75 -6.99 -3.64
C LEU A 14 20.20 -6.83 -2.20
N ARG A 15 19.10 -6.08 -2.01
CA ARG A 15 18.46 -5.85 -0.70
C ARG A 15 17.23 -6.73 -0.46
N GLN A 16 16.83 -7.53 -1.44
CA GLN A 16 15.69 -8.43 -1.28
C GLN A 16 16.18 -9.73 -0.64
N SER A 17 15.70 -10.03 0.56
CA SER A 17 16.03 -11.26 1.28
C SER A 17 14.95 -12.34 1.11
N ASP A 18 13.72 -11.91 0.81
CA ASP A 18 12.56 -12.78 0.61
C ASP A 18 12.11 -12.73 -0.86
N PHE A 19 12.15 -13.89 -1.51
CA PHE A 19 11.73 -14.10 -2.91
C PHE A 19 10.49 -15.00 -3.00
N SER A 20 9.86 -15.34 -1.86
CA SER A 20 8.70 -16.24 -1.81
C SER A 20 7.48 -15.74 -2.61
N ALA A 21 7.43 -14.43 -2.88
CA ALA A 21 6.37 -13.80 -3.66
C ALA A 21 6.68 -13.71 -5.17
N ASP A 22 7.93 -13.93 -5.61
CA ASP A 22 8.34 -13.71 -7.00
C ASP A 22 7.56 -14.61 -7.97
N SER A 23 7.29 -15.87 -7.60
CA SER A 23 6.51 -16.80 -8.42
C SER A 23 5.01 -16.46 -8.47
N LYS A 24 4.55 -15.57 -7.58
CA LYS A 24 3.15 -15.14 -7.49
C LYS A 24 2.92 -13.78 -8.17
N LEU A 25 3.95 -12.97 -8.36
CA LEU A 25 3.86 -11.72 -9.14
C LEU A 25 3.90 -12.03 -10.64
N GLN A 26 2.84 -11.64 -11.35
CA GLN A 26 2.85 -11.62 -12.82
C GLN A 26 3.32 -10.26 -13.32
N GLY A 27 4.46 -10.23 -14.02
CA GLY A 27 5.04 -9.01 -14.59
C GLY A 27 5.85 -8.18 -13.59
N ALA A 28 6.19 -6.95 -14.00
CA ALA A 28 6.96 -6.03 -13.17
C ALA A 28 6.07 -5.34 -12.12
N PRO A 29 6.55 -5.16 -10.87
CA PRO A 29 5.82 -4.39 -9.88
C PRO A 29 5.74 -2.92 -10.34
N TRP A 30 4.53 -2.41 -10.45
CA TRP A 30 4.25 -1.01 -10.80
C TRP A 30 3.18 -0.47 -9.86
N LEU A 31 3.13 0.86 -9.70
CA LEU A 31 2.28 1.51 -8.71
C LEU A 31 0.76 1.36 -9.00
N GLY A 32 0.38 0.99 -10.22
CA GLY A 32 -1.02 1.01 -10.65
C GLY A 32 -1.51 2.38 -11.13
N MET A 33 -0.69 3.44 -10.99
CA MET A 33 -1.02 4.81 -11.39
C MET A 33 0.24 5.67 -11.57
N SER A 34 0.10 6.86 -12.15
CA SER A 34 1.19 7.84 -12.19
C SER A 34 1.48 8.39 -10.79
N VAL A 35 2.75 8.64 -10.49
CA VAL A 35 3.18 9.25 -9.23
C VAL A 35 2.58 10.65 -9.03
N SER A 36 2.27 11.37 -10.11
CA SER A 36 1.62 12.68 -10.05
C SER A 36 0.20 12.62 -9.49
N ASP A 37 -0.50 11.50 -9.71
CA ASP A 37 -1.91 11.37 -9.38
C ASP A 37 -2.15 11.01 -7.91
N ILE A 38 -1.10 10.56 -7.20
CA ILE A 38 -1.13 10.34 -5.74
C ILE A 38 -1.52 11.63 -5.01
N GLY A 39 -1.05 12.79 -5.50
CA GLY A 39 -1.36 14.09 -4.91
C GLY A 39 -2.82 14.53 -5.11
N LYS A 40 -3.58 13.83 -5.94
CA LYS A 40 -5.00 14.09 -6.26
C LYS A 40 -5.94 13.08 -5.59
N ALA A 41 -5.42 12.02 -4.98
CA ALA A 41 -6.22 11.00 -4.34
C ALA A 41 -6.88 11.53 -3.07
N ASP A 42 -8.18 11.25 -2.89
CA ASP A 42 -8.93 11.67 -1.70
C ASP A 42 -8.60 10.81 -0.47
N ARG A 43 -8.29 9.53 -0.68
CA ARG A 43 -8.03 8.56 0.38
C ARG A 43 -6.84 7.70 0.01
N LEU A 44 -5.86 7.65 0.91
CA LEU A 44 -4.63 6.90 0.75
C LEU A 44 -4.53 5.90 1.89
N LEU A 45 -4.32 4.62 1.56
CA LEU A 45 -4.06 3.55 2.52
C LEU A 45 -2.62 3.10 2.36
N VAL A 46 -1.82 3.26 3.41
CA VAL A 46 -0.41 2.88 3.45
C VAL A 46 -0.28 1.64 4.32
N VAL A 47 0.27 0.56 3.77
CA VAL A 47 0.44 -0.72 4.47
C VAL A 47 1.92 -1.06 4.59
N GLY A 48 2.38 -1.37 5.80
CA GLY A 48 3.68 -2.01 6.00
C GLY A 48 4.91 -1.19 5.60
N SER A 49 4.80 0.13 5.38
CA SER A 49 5.84 0.91 4.70
C SER A 49 6.40 2.06 5.55
N PHE A 50 7.73 2.21 5.58
CA PHE A 50 8.40 3.35 6.21
C PHE A 50 8.57 4.50 5.21
N LEU A 51 7.50 5.26 4.97
CA LEU A 51 7.47 6.26 3.90
C LEU A 51 8.63 7.27 3.94
N ARG A 52 9.05 7.74 5.11
CA ARG A 52 10.16 8.72 5.19
C ARG A 52 11.52 8.11 4.84
N LYS A 53 11.72 6.83 5.14
CA LYS A 53 13.00 6.14 4.93
C LYS A 53 13.10 5.56 3.54
N ASP A 54 12.02 4.90 3.09
CA ASP A 54 12.04 4.13 1.85
C ASP A 54 11.62 4.98 0.65
N HIS A 55 10.68 5.92 0.84
CA HIS A 55 10.04 6.66 -0.25
C HIS A 55 9.80 8.16 0.09
N PRO A 56 10.84 8.95 0.38
CA PRO A 56 10.70 10.33 0.88
C PRO A 56 9.92 11.25 -0.08
N LEU A 57 10.08 11.09 -1.40
CA LEU A 57 9.31 11.84 -2.40
C LEU A 57 7.82 11.50 -2.36
N LEU A 58 7.48 10.25 -2.06
CA LEU A 58 6.09 9.82 -1.90
C LEU A 58 5.51 10.39 -0.61
N ALA A 59 6.27 10.34 0.49
CA ALA A 59 5.89 10.93 1.77
C ALA A 59 5.54 12.43 1.63
N ALA A 60 6.36 13.19 0.89
CA ALA A 60 6.11 14.60 0.64
C ALA A 60 4.81 14.84 -0.16
N ARG A 61 4.54 14.04 -1.19
CA ARG A 61 3.31 14.15 -1.99
C ARG A 61 2.07 13.79 -1.19
N ILE A 62 2.11 12.71 -0.41
CA ILE A 62 1.01 12.32 0.46
C ILE A 62 0.73 13.42 1.48
N ARG A 63 1.78 14.01 2.08
CA ARG A 63 1.63 15.15 3.00
C ARG A 63 0.95 16.35 2.32
N GLN A 64 1.28 16.65 1.07
CA GLN A 64 0.60 17.69 0.30
C GLN A 64 -0.87 17.37 0.04
N ALA A 65 -1.21 16.12 -0.30
CA ALA A 65 -2.60 15.67 -0.48
C ALA A 65 -3.40 15.84 0.81
N VAL A 66 -2.83 15.40 1.95
CA VAL A 66 -3.45 15.56 3.27
C VAL A 66 -3.69 17.02 3.62
N LYS A 67 -2.75 17.92 3.31
CA LYS A 67 -2.93 19.36 3.50
C LYS A 67 -4.09 19.92 2.67
N LYS A 68 -4.41 19.31 1.53
CA LYS A 68 -5.56 19.66 0.66
C LYS A 68 -6.88 18.97 1.08
N GLY A 69 -6.88 18.19 2.15
CA GLY A 69 -8.08 17.53 2.68
C GLY A 69 -8.15 16.03 2.44
N ALA A 70 -7.13 15.41 1.82
CA ALA A 70 -7.09 13.96 1.66
C ALA A 70 -6.92 13.26 3.01
N GLN A 71 -7.42 12.02 3.10
CA GLN A 71 -7.29 11.18 4.28
C GLN A 71 -6.16 10.17 4.11
N ALA A 72 -5.15 10.27 4.96
CA ALA A 72 -4.11 9.25 5.08
C ALA A 72 -4.51 8.21 6.15
N ASN A 73 -4.51 6.94 5.76
CA ASN A 73 -4.82 5.79 6.61
C ASN A 73 -3.61 4.87 6.65
N ILE A 74 -3.25 4.35 7.82
CA ILE A 74 -2.03 3.57 8.00
C ILE A 74 -2.36 2.25 8.68
N ILE A 75 -1.86 1.16 8.11
CA ILE A 75 -1.78 -0.15 8.75
C ILE A 75 -0.31 -0.53 8.77
N HIS A 76 0.30 -0.56 9.95
CA HIS A 76 1.73 -0.84 10.08
C HIS A 76 2.04 -1.59 11.36
N SER A 77 3.25 -2.11 11.48
CA SER A 77 3.70 -2.83 12.67
C SER A 77 4.56 -1.99 13.60
N VAL A 78 4.99 -0.83 13.14
CA VAL A 78 5.80 0.11 13.91
C VAL A 78 5.13 1.48 13.84
N ASP A 79 5.09 2.16 14.99
CA ASP A 79 4.57 3.52 15.04
C ASP A 79 5.63 4.51 14.52
N ASP A 80 5.48 4.94 13.27
CA ASP A 80 6.34 5.94 12.65
C ASP A 80 5.64 7.31 12.58
N ASP A 81 6.39 8.39 12.84
CA ASP A 81 5.89 9.76 12.81
C ASP A 81 5.98 10.36 11.40
N LEU A 82 4.90 10.28 10.63
CA LEU A 82 4.89 10.74 9.25
C LEU A 82 4.86 12.28 9.09
N LEU A 83 4.83 13.05 10.19
CA LEU A 83 4.77 14.51 10.18
C LEU A 83 3.58 15.04 9.35
N MET A 84 2.43 14.36 9.46
CA MET A 84 1.18 14.72 8.79
C MET A 84 -0.01 14.20 9.60
N LYS A 85 -1.18 14.81 9.40
CA LYS A 85 -2.41 14.33 10.05
C LYS A 85 -2.83 12.99 9.45
N VAL A 86 -2.85 11.96 10.27
CA VAL A 86 -3.34 10.63 9.91
C VAL A 86 -4.78 10.52 10.37
N ALA A 87 -5.68 10.13 9.47
CA ALA A 87 -7.11 9.98 9.77
C ALA A 87 -7.37 8.71 10.60
N ASN A 88 -6.79 7.58 10.17
CA ASN A 88 -6.91 6.30 10.87
C ASN A 88 -5.54 5.62 10.94
N LYS A 89 -5.19 5.06 12.10
CA LYS A 89 -3.93 4.35 12.32
C LYS A 89 -4.21 3.04 13.04
N ALA A 90 -3.74 1.94 12.47
CA ALA A 90 -3.75 0.62 13.09
C ALA A 90 -2.30 0.15 13.21
N ILE A 91 -1.79 0.10 14.44
CA ILE A 91 -0.48 -0.46 14.77
C ILE A 91 -0.68 -1.84 15.37
N VAL A 92 -0.21 -2.87 14.67
CA VAL A 92 -0.41 -4.27 15.07
C VAL A 92 0.85 -5.09 14.89
N ALA A 93 0.98 -6.19 15.62
CA ALA A 93 2.10 -7.09 15.46
C ALA A 93 2.20 -7.59 13.98
N PRO A 94 3.41 -7.84 13.44
CA PRO A 94 3.59 -8.21 12.03
C PRO A 94 2.77 -9.42 11.57
N ASP A 95 2.62 -10.41 12.43
CA ASP A 95 1.81 -11.61 12.27
C ASP A 95 0.30 -11.32 12.21
N SER A 96 -0.15 -10.25 12.88
CA SER A 96 -1.56 -9.82 12.90
C SER A 96 -1.96 -8.95 11.70
N LEU A 97 -1.03 -8.55 10.84
CA LEU A 97 -1.33 -7.70 9.67
C LEU A 97 -2.37 -8.32 8.73
N VAL A 98 -2.27 -9.62 8.50
CA VAL A 98 -3.20 -10.35 7.62
C VAL A 98 -4.61 -10.34 8.19
N GLU A 99 -4.74 -10.46 9.52
CA GLU A 99 -6.03 -10.41 10.19
C GLU A 99 -6.70 -9.04 10.02
N ILE A 100 -5.97 -7.95 10.28
CA ILE A 100 -6.49 -6.58 10.11
C ILE A 100 -6.92 -6.33 8.66
N LEU A 101 -6.10 -6.72 7.68
CA LEU A 101 -6.46 -6.60 6.27
C LEU A 101 -7.70 -7.43 5.91
N THR A 102 -7.88 -8.59 6.55
CA THR A 102 -9.08 -9.43 6.40
C THR A 102 -10.32 -8.77 7.01
N GLN A 103 -10.18 -8.10 8.15
CA GLN A 103 -11.27 -7.34 8.77
C GLN A 103 -11.68 -6.14 7.88
N VAL A 104 -10.70 -5.41 7.35
CA VAL A 104 -10.94 -4.30 6.41
C VAL A 104 -11.63 -4.78 5.14
N SER A 105 -11.20 -5.91 4.56
CA SER A 105 -11.84 -6.46 3.35
C SER A 105 -13.27 -6.94 3.61
N LYS A 106 -13.53 -7.56 4.76
CA LYS A 106 -14.89 -7.94 5.19
C LYS A 106 -15.80 -6.71 5.35
N ALA A 107 -15.32 -5.66 6.01
CA ALA A 107 -16.06 -4.41 6.17
C ALA A 107 -16.38 -3.76 4.82
N LEU A 108 -15.40 -3.69 3.92
CA LEU A 108 -15.58 -3.17 2.57
C LEU A 108 -16.61 -3.96 1.76
N ALA A 109 -16.59 -5.29 1.86
CA ALA A 109 -17.57 -6.15 1.18
C ALA A 109 -19.00 -5.93 1.70
N ALA A 110 -19.16 -5.76 3.03
CA ALA A 110 -20.45 -5.48 3.63
C ALA A 110 -21.00 -4.10 3.18
N GLU A 111 -20.16 -3.07 3.19
CA GLU A 111 -20.52 -1.72 2.76
C GLU A 111 -20.88 -1.66 1.27
N ASN A 112 -20.10 -2.34 0.41
CA ASN A 112 -20.40 -2.44 -1.01
C ASN A 112 -21.74 -3.16 -1.28
N ARG A 113 -22.05 -4.22 -0.52
CA ARG A 113 -23.36 -4.90 -0.61
C ARG A 113 -24.51 -3.99 -0.19
N ALA A 114 -24.36 -3.27 0.92
CA ALA A 114 -25.36 -2.31 1.39
C ALA A 114 -25.61 -1.21 0.36
N ARG A 115 -24.55 -0.64 -0.24
CA ARG A 115 -24.65 0.36 -1.30
C ARG A 115 -25.35 -0.18 -2.55
N ALA A 116 -25.04 -1.40 -2.98
CA ALA A 116 -25.68 -2.05 -4.12
C ALA A 116 -27.17 -2.33 -3.88
N GLN A 117 -27.57 -2.65 -2.65
CA GLN A 117 -28.98 -2.86 -2.28
C GLN A 117 -29.75 -1.54 -2.18
N ALA A 118 -29.12 -0.46 -1.71
CA ALA A 118 -29.71 0.87 -1.69
C ALA A 118 -29.97 1.40 -3.11
N ALA A 119 -29.04 1.17 -4.05
CA ALA A 119 -29.20 1.56 -5.45
C ALA A 119 -30.31 0.81 -6.19
N LYS A 120 -30.66 -0.42 -5.77
CA LYS A 120 -31.79 -1.20 -6.32
C LYS A 120 -33.15 -0.82 -5.74
N ARG A 121 -33.19 0.04 -4.71
CA ARG A 121 -34.41 0.43 -3.98
C ARG A 121 -34.99 1.78 -4.38
N GLN A 122 -34.34 2.54 -5.26
CA GLN A 122 -34.88 3.77 -5.81
C GLN A 122 -35.46 3.50 -7.21
N PRO A 123 -36.80 3.60 -7.40
CA PRO A 123 -37.44 3.55 -8.72
C PRO A 123 -37.18 4.81 -9.54
#